data_AF-K1RJN6-F1
#
_entry.id   AF-K1RJN6-F1
#
_cell.length_a   1.000
_cell.length_b   1.000
_cell.length_c   1.000
_cell.angle_alpha   90.00
_cell.angle_beta   90.00
_cell.angle_gamma   90.00
#
_symmetry.space_group_name_H-M   'P 1'
#
loop_
_entity.id
_entity.type
_entity.pdbx_description
1 polymer ?
#
loop_
_entity_poly.entity_id
_entity_poly.type
_entity_poly.pdbx_seq_one_letter_code
_entity_poly.pdbx_strand_id
1 'polypeptide(L)'
;ANAGSSKDGTATGKITTDTNVSYTNTKDATPPMGIVMDIAPYAIMVAAAFILGFCVPSRQTLRKKMKIIVFVSKTGDWLVSFVAAILATVMLLYGGYALWDTAMLYQGAFVSQNLMKYKPSVSVDEDDAGLEELLAINPDVRGWLTIDGTHVDYPIVQGEDDMEYVNKDVYGEFSLSGTAFLDSENTSDFSDCYNLLFGHHMANGAMFGDVARFTDRTYFEKH
;
A
#
# COMPACT_ATOMS: atom_id res chain seq x y z
N ALA A 1 58.30 71.05 57.85
CA ALA A 1 59.58 71.70 57.53
C ALA A 1 59.59 72.04 56.04
N ASN A 2 59.93 73.31 55.72
CA ASN A 2 60.35 73.92 54.44
C ASN A 2 59.67 73.51 53.12
N ALA A 3 59.06 74.42 52.33
CA ALA A 3 59.55 75.68 51.71
C ALA A 3 60.41 75.48 50.45
N GLY A 4 60.08 76.26 49.41
CA GLY A 4 60.90 76.54 48.22
C GLY A 4 60.39 75.89 46.93
N SER A 5 60.48 76.47 45.74
CA SER A 5 60.77 77.82 45.22
C SER A 5 60.70 77.67 43.69
N SER A 6 60.11 78.67 43.04
CA SER A 6 59.97 78.84 41.59
C SER A 6 61.32 79.02 40.87
N LYS A 7 61.44 78.51 39.63
CA LYS A 7 62.26 79.11 38.55
C LYS A 7 61.53 78.90 37.21
N ASP A 8 60.99 79.93 36.58
CA ASP A 8 61.65 80.98 35.76
C ASP A 8 61.64 80.61 34.26
N GLY A 9 61.29 81.55 33.39
CA GLY A 9 61.24 81.31 31.93
C GLY A 9 60.27 82.21 31.15
N THR A 10 60.67 83.46 31.00
CA THR A 10 60.08 84.62 30.31
C THR A 10 59.64 84.38 28.86
N ALA A 11 58.53 85.00 28.42
CA ALA A 11 58.12 85.12 27.02
C ALA A 11 58.08 86.60 26.58
N THR A 12 58.85 86.92 25.53
CA THR A 12 58.89 88.22 24.85
C THR A 12 57.87 88.27 23.70
N GLY A 13 57.07 89.33 23.63
CA GLY A 13 56.07 89.55 22.58
C GLY A 13 56.54 90.48 21.45
N LYS A 14 55.81 90.46 20.33
CA LYS A 14 55.74 91.57 19.38
C LYS A 14 54.35 91.60 18.74
N ILE A 15 53.71 92.77 18.78
CA ILE A 15 52.35 93.04 18.31
C ILE A 15 52.46 93.74 16.96
N THR A 16 51.68 93.32 15.98
CA THR A 16 51.30 94.17 14.84
C THR A 16 49.81 93.98 14.62
N THR A 17 49.16 95.13 14.50
CA THR A 17 47.72 95.39 14.46
C THR A 17 47.04 94.62 13.34
N ASP A 18 46.36 93.55 13.69
CA ASP A 18 44.93 93.39 13.48
C ASP A 18 44.48 92.27 14.43
N THR A 19 43.39 92.54 15.14
CA THR A 19 42.86 91.82 16.31
C THR A 19 42.94 90.30 16.19
N ASN A 20 43.97 89.68 16.78
CA ASN A 20 43.98 88.42 17.52
C ASN A 20 45.43 87.99 17.86
N VAL A 21 45.85 88.16 19.11
CA VAL A 21 47.13 87.62 19.62
C VAL A 21 46.87 86.26 20.25
N SER A 22 47.37 85.22 19.60
CA SER A 22 47.40 83.83 20.04
C SER A 22 48.52 83.59 21.06
N TYR A 23 48.22 82.87 22.15
CA TYR A 23 49.23 82.29 23.04
C TYR A 23 49.25 80.77 22.87
N THR A 24 50.40 80.20 22.51
CA THR A 24 50.65 78.74 22.60
C THR A 24 51.65 78.50 23.72
N ASN A 25 51.22 77.90 24.83
CA ASN A 25 52.11 77.36 25.85
C ASN A 25 52.27 75.86 25.62
N THR A 26 53.44 75.48 25.12
CA THR A 26 53.88 74.10 24.96
C THR A 26 54.48 73.61 26.28
N LYS A 27 53.64 73.06 27.17
CA LYS A 27 54.08 72.08 28.17
C LYS A 27 52.97 71.07 28.39
N ASP A 28 53.30 69.83 28.08
CA ASP A 28 52.55 68.61 28.37
C ASP A 28 52.09 68.55 29.83
N ALA A 29 50.86 68.07 30.06
CA ALA A 29 50.54 66.94 30.96
C ALA A 29 49.05 66.93 31.39
N THR A 30 48.36 65.88 30.94
CA THR A 30 47.22 65.17 31.57
C THR A 30 45.88 65.91 31.81
N PRO A 31 44.78 65.53 31.11
CA PRO A 31 43.43 65.86 31.55
C PRO A 31 42.98 64.98 32.75
N PRO A 32 42.07 65.50 33.60
CA PRO A 32 41.49 64.72 34.70
C PRO A 32 40.58 63.62 34.17
N MET A 33 40.57 62.51 34.91
CA MET A 33 39.81 61.28 34.71
C MET A 33 38.33 61.57 34.38
N GLY A 34 37.97 61.38 33.11
CA GLY A 34 36.60 61.42 32.59
C GLY A 34 36.42 60.26 31.63
N ILE A 35 35.43 59.42 31.90
CA ILE A 35 35.15 58.14 31.23
C ILE A 35 35.08 58.34 29.70
N VAL A 36 36.10 57.85 28.99
CA VAL A 36 36.04 57.67 27.53
C VAL A 36 35.57 56.24 27.29
N MET A 37 34.35 56.09 26.76
CA MET A 37 33.90 54.81 26.20
C MET A 37 34.77 54.50 24.98
N ASP A 38 35.64 53.51 25.14
CA ASP A 38 36.54 53.04 24.09
C ASP A 38 35.74 52.31 23.00
N ILE A 39 35.58 52.96 21.84
CA ILE A 39 34.94 52.41 20.63
C ILE A 39 35.90 51.52 19.81
N ALA A 40 37.15 51.36 20.26
CA ALA A 40 38.14 50.50 19.62
C ALA A 40 37.71 49.02 19.42
N PRO A 41 36.99 48.33 20.33
CA PRO A 41 36.70 46.90 20.14
C PRO A 41 35.71 46.64 18.99
N TYR A 42 34.87 47.62 18.64
CA TYR A 42 33.94 47.48 17.51
C TYR A 42 34.63 47.68 16.16
N ALA A 43 35.59 48.61 16.06
CA ALA A 43 36.35 48.84 14.83
C ALA A 43 37.22 47.63 14.46
N ILE A 44 37.83 46.96 15.45
CA ILE A 44 38.66 45.78 15.25
C ILE A 44 37.81 44.56 14.85
N MET A 45 36.61 44.40 15.42
CA MET A 45 35.66 43.35 15.02
C MET A 45 35.20 43.49 13.57
N VAL A 46 34.93 44.73 13.12
CA VAL A 46 34.52 44.98 11.73
C VAL A 46 35.70 44.75 10.77
N ALA A 47 36.92 45.17 11.13
CA ALA A 47 38.11 44.91 10.33
C ALA A 47 38.47 43.41 10.27
N ALA A 48 38.34 42.67 11.38
CA ALA A 48 38.58 41.23 11.44
C ALA A 48 37.60 40.44 10.57
N ALA A 49 36.33 40.87 10.48
CA ALA A 49 35.35 40.27 9.58
C ALA A 49 35.69 40.46 8.09
N PHE A 50 36.37 41.57 7.75
CA PHE A 50 36.87 41.83 6.39
C PHE A 50 38.18 41.06 6.08
N ILE A 51 39.07 40.89 7.07
CA ILE A 51 40.36 40.21 6.89
C ILE A 51 40.22 38.67 6.90
N LEU A 52 39.26 38.11 7.64
CA LEU A 52 39.03 36.66 7.72
C LEU A 52 38.15 36.09 6.59
N GLY A 53 37.95 36.84 5.50
CA GLY A 53 37.43 36.28 4.26
C GLY A 53 36.16 35.45 4.46
N PHE A 54 35.21 35.94 5.26
CA PHE A 54 33.83 35.45 5.17
C PHE A 54 33.32 35.85 3.79
N CYS A 55 33.63 35.01 2.81
CA CYS A 55 33.03 35.01 1.49
C CYS A 55 31.55 34.73 1.73
N VAL A 56 30.77 35.78 1.99
CA VAL A 56 29.32 35.73 1.92
C VAL A 56 29.03 35.30 0.49
N PRO A 57 28.54 34.07 0.24
CA PRO A 57 28.35 33.60 -1.10
C PRO A 57 27.37 34.56 -1.77
N SER A 58 27.69 35.02 -2.98
CA SER A 58 26.85 35.97 -3.70
C SER A 58 25.38 35.49 -3.67
N ARG A 59 24.41 36.40 -3.49
CA ARG A 59 22.98 36.05 -3.50
C ARG A 59 22.59 35.21 -4.73
N GLN A 60 23.30 35.36 -5.84
CA GLN A 60 23.14 34.55 -7.04
C GLN A 60 23.62 33.09 -6.86
N THR A 61 24.76 32.85 -6.21
CA THR A 61 25.23 31.48 -5.89
C THR A 61 24.33 30.75 -4.90
N LEU A 62 23.81 31.44 -3.87
CA LEU A 62 22.83 30.88 -2.94
C LEU A 62 21.50 30.53 -3.64
N ARG A 63 21.00 31.42 -4.52
CA ARG A 63 19.79 31.15 -5.33
C ARG A 63 19.98 29.99 -6.30
N LYS A 64 21.15 29.86 -6.94
CA LYS A 64 21.45 28.72 -7.81
C LYS A 64 21.49 27.41 -7.03
N LYS A 65 22.15 27.37 -5.87
CA LYS A 65 22.18 26.20 -4.98
C LYS A 65 20.78 25.82 -4.47
N MET A 66 19.98 26.79 -4.01
CA MET A 66 18.58 26.54 -3.62
C MET A 66 17.73 26.01 -4.77
N LYS A 67 17.85 26.55 -5.98
CA LYS A 67 17.12 26.04 -7.15
C LYS A 67 17.49 24.60 -7.48
N ILE A 68 18.77 24.24 -7.38
CA ILE A 68 19.24 22.86 -7.61
C ILE A 68 18.69 21.93 -6.53
N ILE A 69 18.75 22.32 -5.24
CA ILE A 69 18.23 21.52 -4.13
C ILE A 69 16.72 21.26 -4.28
N VAL A 70 15.95 22.30 -4.61
CA VAL A 70 14.50 22.19 -4.83
C VAL A 70 14.15 21.37 -6.08
N PHE A 71 14.99 21.43 -7.13
CA PHE A 71 14.81 20.62 -8.33
C PHE A 71 15.06 19.13 -8.07
N VAL A 72 16.13 18.82 -7.32
CA VAL A 72 16.48 17.44 -6.94
C VAL A 72 15.40 16.83 -6.03
N SER A 73 14.88 17.57 -5.04
CA SER A 73 13.83 17.06 -4.16
C SER A 73 12.52 16.78 -4.90
N LYS A 74 12.11 17.68 -5.81
CA LYS A 74 10.89 17.49 -6.63
C LYS A 74 10.99 16.32 -7.58
N THR A 75 12.18 16.07 -8.14
CA THR A 75 12.41 14.93 -9.05
C THR A 75 12.44 13.62 -8.28
N GLY A 76 12.99 13.61 -7.06
CA GLY A 76 12.97 12.45 -6.15
C GLY A 76 11.55 12.07 -5.74
N ASP A 77 10.76 13.04 -5.26
CA ASP A 77 9.37 12.80 -4.86
C ASP A 77 8.52 12.30 -6.04
N TRP A 78 8.74 12.84 -7.24
CA TRP A 78 8.07 12.39 -8.46
C TRP A 78 8.44 10.94 -8.81
N LEU A 79 9.72 10.57 -8.71
CA LEU A 79 10.18 9.20 -8.96
C LEU A 79 9.63 8.20 -7.93
N VAL A 80 9.66 8.54 -6.64
CA VAL A 80 9.10 7.71 -5.57
C VAL A 80 7.60 7.53 -5.77
N SER A 81 6.89 8.61 -6.11
CA SER A 81 5.45 8.57 -6.39
C SER A 81 5.14 7.72 -7.63
N PHE A 82 5.98 7.78 -8.67
CA PHE A 82 5.84 6.96 -9.87
C PHE A 82 6.03 5.47 -9.58
N VAL A 83 7.06 5.10 -8.82
CA VAL A 83 7.29 3.71 -8.39
C VAL A 83 6.14 3.22 -7.51
N ALA A 84 5.66 4.04 -6.57
CA ALA A 84 4.51 3.70 -5.73
C ALA A 84 3.23 3.50 -6.56
N ALA A 85 3.00 4.32 -7.59
CA ALA A 85 1.86 4.16 -8.48
C ALA A 85 1.92 2.87 -9.30
N ILE A 86 3.11 2.46 -9.76
CA ILE A 86 3.31 1.17 -10.44
C ILE A 86 2.99 0.03 -9.48
N LEU A 87 3.54 0.05 -8.26
CA LEU A 87 3.26 -0.99 -7.26
C LEU A 87 1.76 -1.07 -6.91
N ALA A 88 1.11 0.07 -6.72
CA ALA A 88 -0.34 0.12 -6.49
C ALA A 88 -1.14 -0.43 -7.67
N THR A 89 -0.72 -0.13 -8.91
CA THR A 89 -1.36 -0.66 -10.12
C THR A 89 -1.19 -2.18 -10.21
N VAL A 90 0.00 -2.71 -9.93
CA VAL A 90 0.24 -4.16 -9.90
C VAL A 90 -0.63 -4.85 -8.84
N MET A 91 -0.73 -4.28 -7.63
CA MET A 91 -1.61 -4.80 -6.58
C MET A 91 -3.09 -4.74 -6.98
N LEU A 92 -3.54 -3.67 -7.63
CA LEU A 92 -4.90 -3.54 -8.11
C LEU A 92 -5.21 -4.55 -9.22
N LEU A 93 -4.29 -4.74 -10.17
CA LEU A 93 -4.41 -5.76 -11.22
C LEU A 93 -4.46 -7.17 -10.63
N TYR A 94 -3.62 -7.47 -9.64
CA TYR A 94 -3.65 -8.75 -8.94
C TYR A 94 -4.97 -8.95 -8.18
N GLY A 95 -5.44 -7.93 -7.45
CA GLY A 95 -6.73 -7.99 -6.77
C GLY A 95 -7.91 -8.15 -7.73
N GLY A 96 -7.88 -7.45 -8.87
CA GLY A 96 -8.87 -7.60 -9.93
C GLY A 96 -8.84 -8.99 -10.57
N TYR A 97 -7.65 -9.54 -10.82
CA TYR A 97 -7.47 -10.90 -11.31
C TYR A 97 -8.00 -11.94 -10.31
N ALA A 98 -7.62 -11.84 -9.04
CA ALA A 98 -8.06 -12.76 -8.00
C ALA A 98 -9.59 -12.71 -7.80
N LEU A 99 -10.19 -11.51 -7.89
CA LEU A 99 -11.63 -11.35 -7.80
C LEU A 99 -12.35 -11.94 -9.03
N TRP A 100 -11.80 -11.74 -10.24
CA TRP A 100 -12.32 -12.33 -11.46
C TRP A 100 -12.24 -13.86 -11.43
N ASP A 101 -11.09 -14.39 -11.03
CA ASP A 101 -10.83 -15.83 -10.87
C ASP A 101 -11.82 -16.44 -9.88
N THR A 102 -11.97 -15.81 -8.71
CA THR A 102 -12.97 -16.22 -7.71
C THR A 102 -14.39 -16.14 -8.27
N ALA A 103 -14.76 -15.08 -8.98
CA ALA A 103 -16.09 -14.92 -9.57
C ALA A 103 -16.37 -15.96 -10.67
N MET A 104 -15.34 -16.34 -11.44
CA MET A 104 -15.43 -17.41 -12.44
C MET A 104 -15.59 -18.78 -11.76
N LEU A 105 -14.87 -19.03 -10.66
CA LEU A 105 -15.06 -20.22 -9.82
C LEU A 105 -16.48 -20.28 -9.23
N TYR A 106 -17.06 -19.15 -8.84
CA TYR A 106 -18.47 -19.08 -8.41
C TYR A 106 -19.45 -19.44 -9.54
N GLN A 107 -19.10 -19.22 -10.82
CA GLN A 107 -19.92 -19.68 -11.95
C GLN A 107 -19.75 -21.18 -12.24
N GLY A 108 -18.68 -21.82 -11.75
CA GLY A 108 -18.48 -23.27 -11.80
C GLY A 108 -19.46 -24.09 -10.96
N ALA A 109 -20.38 -23.43 -10.25
CA ALA A 109 -21.45 -24.06 -9.47
C ALA A 109 -22.50 -24.80 -10.33
N PHE A 110 -22.53 -24.55 -11.65
CA PHE A 110 -23.30 -25.36 -12.60
C PHE A 110 -22.40 -26.39 -13.27
N VAL A 111 -22.97 -27.52 -13.69
CA VAL A 111 -22.22 -28.53 -14.45
C VAL A 111 -21.66 -27.92 -15.73
N SER A 112 -20.34 -27.89 -15.82
CA SER A 112 -19.64 -27.38 -16.99
C SER A 112 -20.00 -28.21 -18.22
N GLN A 113 -19.98 -27.59 -19.41
CA GLN A 113 -20.25 -28.32 -20.66
C GLN A 113 -19.32 -29.53 -20.86
N ASN A 114 -18.11 -29.48 -20.31
CA ASN A 114 -17.16 -30.60 -20.35
C ASN A 114 -17.61 -31.76 -19.46
N LEU A 115 -18.27 -31.48 -18.34
CA LEU A 115 -18.77 -32.50 -17.41
C LEU A 115 -20.05 -33.15 -17.95
N MET A 116 -20.89 -32.41 -18.69
CA MET A 116 -22.07 -32.95 -19.39
C MET A 116 -21.73 -34.05 -20.41
N LYS A 117 -20.48 -34.11 -20.91
CA LYS A 117 -20.01 -35.20 -21.77
C LYS A 117 -20.12 -36.57 -21.08
N TYR A 118 -19.96 -36.60 -19.77
CA TYR A 118 -19.95 -37.83 -18.97
C TYR A 118 -21.33 -38.21 -18.43
N LYS A 119 -22.38 -37.46 -18.79
CA LYS A 119 -23.73 -37.75 -18.37
C LYS A 119 -24.18 -39.09 -18.99
N PRO A 120 -24.60 -40.07 -18.18
CA PRO A 120 -25.14 -41.31 -18.70
C PRO A 120 -26.43 -41.06 -19.46
N SER A 121 -26.59 -41.75 -20.58
CA SER A 121 -27.79 -41.71 -21.42
C SER A 121 -28.83 -42.69 -20.87
N VAL A 122 -30.08 -42.23 -20.74
CA VAL A 122 -31.18 -43.07 -20.22
C VAL A 122 -31.58 -44.17 -21.23
N SER A 123 -31.08 -44.11 -22.47
CA SER A 123 -31.20 -45.17 -23.46
C SER A 123 -30.22 -46.29 -23.11
N VAL A 124 -30.78 -47.44 -22.73
CA VAL A 124 -30.09 -48.71 -22.46
C VAL A 124 -29.50 -49.29 -23.75
N ASP A 125 -28.56 -48.57 -24.38
CA ASP A 125 -27.66 -49.11 -25.38
C ASP A 125 -26.29 -49.30 -24.69
N GLU A 126 -25.71 -50.50 -24.83
CA GLU A 126 -24.63 -51.08 -24.00
C GLU A 126 -23.28 -50.31 -23.94
N ASP A 127 -23.19 -49.10 -24.46
CA ASP A 127 -21.96 -48.29 -24.58
C ASP A 127 -22.09 -46.92 -23.88
N ASP A 128 -22.65 -46.89 -22.66
CA ASP A 128 -22.82 -45.64 -21.90
C ASP A 128 -21.52 -45.15 -21.22
N ALA A 129 -20.42 -45.17 -21.97
CA ALA A 129 -19.03 -44.99 -21.53
C ALA A 129 -18.72 -43.67 -20.79
N GLY A 130 -19.67 -42.74 -20.72
CA GLY A 130 -19.47 -41.43 -20.08
C GLY A 130 -19.23 -41.55 -18.58
N LEU A 131 -20.03 -42.35 -17.87
CA LEU A 131 -19.88 -42.50 -16.43
C LEU A 131 -18.63 -43.34 -16.10
N GLU A 132 -18.32 -44.37 -16.88
CA GLU A 132 -17.09 -45.15 -16.74
C GLU A 132 -15.83 -44.32 -16.99
N GLU A 133 -15.85 -43.40 -17.96
CA GLU A 133 -14.76 -42.44 -18.18
C GLU A 133 -14.56 -41.55 -16.95
N LEU A 134 -15.66 -41.07 -16.34
CA LEU A 134 -15.58 -40.22 -15.14
C LEU A 134 -15.11 -41.00 -13.92
N LEU A 135 -15.56 -42.25 -13.75
CA LEU A 135 -15.08 -43.21 -12.76
C LEU A 135 -13.59 -43.51 -12.90
N ALA A 136 -13.07 -43.55 -14.13
CA ALA A 136 -11.65 -43.74 -14.39
C ALA A 136 -10.80 -42.51 -14.01
N ILE A 137 -11.40 -41.31 -14.02
CA ILE A 137 -10.73 -40.08 -13.57
C ILE A 137 -10.80 -39.96 -12.06
N ASN A 138 -11.98 -40.18 -11.47
CA ASN A 138 -12.19 -40.15 -10.03
C ASN A 138 -12.94 -41.43 -9.57
N PRO A 139 -12.28 -42.34 -8.83
CA PRO A 139 -12.89 -43.58 -8.35
C PRO A 139 -13.98 -43.38 -7.28
N ASP A 140 -14.12 -42.17 -6.75
CA ASP A 140 -15.13 -41.82 -5.74
C ASP A 140 -16.49 -41.52 -6.37
N VAL A 141 -16.57 -41.42 -7.70
CA VAL A 141 -17.83 -41.25 -8.41
C VAL A 141 -18.71 -42.49 -8.18
N ARG A 142 -20.00 -42.27 -7.91
CA ARG A 142 -20.98 -43.33 -7.63
C ARG A 142 -22.17 -43.31 -8.57
N GLY A 143 -22.50 -42.16 -9.14
CA GLY A 143 -23.62 -42.05 -10.06
C GLY A 143 -23.84 -40.64 -10.56
N TRP A 144 -25.04 -40.40 -11.06
CA TRP A 144 -25.46 -39.11 -11.60
C TRP A 144 -26.87 -38.78 -11.11
N LEU A 145 -27.08 -37.55 -10.64
CA LEU A 145 -28.37 -37.03 -10.18
C LEU A 145 -28.91 -36.02 -11.18
N THR A 146 -30.03 -36.34 -11.80
CA THR A 146 -30.83 -35.39 -12.59
C THR A 146 -32.21 -35.22 -11.93
N ILE A 147 -32.62 -33.97 -11.70
CA ILE A 147 -34.01 -33.65 -11.32
C ILE A 147 -34.63 -32.82 -12.44
N ASP A 148 -35.59 -33.43 -13.15
CA ASP A 148 -36.24 -32.83 -14.30
C ASP A 148 -36.92 -31.48 -13.96
N GLY A 149 -36.78 -30.51 -14.86
CA GLY A 149 -37.32 -29.16 -14.67
C GLY A 149 -36.53 -28.27 -13.70
N THR A 150 -35.39 -28.76 -13.19
CA THR A 150 -34.47 -27.99 -12.34
C THR A 150 -33.08 -27.87 -12.99
N HIS A 151 -32.19 -27.09 -12.39
CA HIS A 151 -30.77 -27.07 -12.77
C HIS A 151 -29.94 -28.15 -12.04
N VAL A 152 -30.59 -29.09 -11.35
CA VAL A 152 -29.91 -30.21 -10.69
C VAL A 152 -29.62 -31.30 -11.70
N ASP A 153 -28.37 -31.35 -12.16
CA ASP A 153 -27.90 -32.33 -13.14
C ASP A 153 -26.42 -32.64 -12.91
N TYR A 154 -26.06 -33.23 -11.77
CA TYR A 154 -24.70 -33.34 -11.26
C TYR A 154 -24.23 -34.79 -11.06
N PRO A 155 -22.94 -35.10 -11.23
CA PRO A 155 -22.38 -36.36 -10.75
C PRO A 155 -22.44 -36.42 -9.22
N ILE A 156 -22.62 -37.64 -8.70
CA ILE A 156 -22.59 -37.95 -7.27
C ILE A 156 -21.27 -38.65 -6.96
N VAL A 157 -20.57 -38.16 -5.95
CA VAL A 157 -19.35 -38.76 -5.41
C VAL A 157 -19.56 -39.25 -3.97
N GLN A 158 -18.64 -40.05 -3.46
CA GLN A 158 -18.65 -40.49 -2.06
C GLN A 158 -17.22 -40.50 -1.54
N GLY A 159 -16.93 -39.67 -0.53
CA GLY A 159 -15.62 -39.59 0.11
C GLY A 159 -15.45 -40.58 1.26
N GLU A 160 -14.28 -40.55 1.88
CA GLU A 160 -14.00 -41.29 3.12
C GLU A 160 -14.80 -40.73 4.32
N ASP A 161 -15.15 -39.44 4.26
CA ASP A 161 -16.00 -38.75 5.24
C ASP A 161 -16.93 -37.72 4.56
N ASP A 162 -17.88 -37.18 5.32
CA ASP A 162 -18.86 -36.21 4.83
C ASP A 162 -18.28 -34.78 4.65
N MET A 163 -16.99 -34.59 4.89
CA MET A 163 -16.32 -33.29 4.78
C MET A 163 -15.45 -33.19 3.53
N GLU A 164 -14.99 -34.31 3.00
CA GLU A 164 -14.05 -34.40 1.89
C GLU A 164 -14.53 -33.63 0.65
N TYR A 165 -15.80 -33.80 0.27
CA TYR A 165 -16.37 -33.22 -0.95
C TYR A 165 -17.11 -31.90 -0.75
N VAL A 166 -17.03 -31.34 0.46
CA VAL A 166 -17.60 -30.01 0.75
C VAL A 166 -16.90 -28.91 -0.06
N ASN A 167 -15.57 -28.98 -0.23
CA ASN A 167 -14.81 -27.99 -0.99
C ASN A 167 -13.94 -28.62 -2.09
N LYS A 168 -14.40 -29.74 -2.64
CA LYS A 168 -13.69 -30.52 -3.66
C LYS A 168 -14.63 -30.76 -4.84
N ASP A 169 -14.14 -30.52 -6.05
CA ASP A 169 -14.89 -30.81 -7.27
C ASP A 169 -14.87 -32.32 -7.60
N VAL A 170 -15.60 -32.72 -8.65
CA VAL A 170 -15.69 -34.11 -9.09
C VAL A 170 -14.35 -34.69 -9.57
N TYR A 171 -13.36 -33.84 -9.88
CA TYR A 171 -12.04 -34.26 -10.32
C TYR A 171 -11.04 -34.38 -9.17
N GLY A 172 -11.44 -34.02 -7.95
CA GLY A 172 -10.59 -34.07 -6.76
C GLY A 172 -9.87 -32.75 -6.44
N GLU A 173 -10.13 -31.69 -7.19
CA GLU A 173 -9.49 -30.39 -7.05
C GLU A 173 -10.30 -29.45 -6.14
N PHE A 174 -9.65 -28.43 -5.58
CA PHE A 174 -10.34 -27.48 -4.68
C PHE A 174 -11.41 -26.69 -5.44
N SER A 175 -12.64 -26.69 -4.93
CA SER A 175 -13.74 -25.89 -5.44
C SER A 175 -14.63 -25.36 -4.32
N LEU A 176 -14.97 -24.07 -4.38
CA LEU A 176 -15.89 -23.45 -3.42
C LEU A 176 -17.33 -23.96 -3.54
N SER A 177 -17.72 -24.50 -4.71
CA SER A 177 -19.05 -25.08 -4.90
C SER A 177 -19.15 -26.51 -4.37
N GLY A 178 -18.01 -27.16 -4.12
CA GLY A 178 -17.93 -28.59 -3.88
C GLY A 178 -18.55 -29.43 -4.99
N THR A 179 -18.95 -30.65 -4.63
CA THR A 179 -19.68 -31.60 -5.48
C THR A 179 -20.89 -32.13 -4.70
N ALA A 180 -21.91 -32.64 -5.38
CA ALA A 180 -22.97 -33.37 -4.71
C ALA A 180 -22.41 -34.73 -4.25
N PHE A 181 -22.54 -35.07 -2.98
CA PHE A 181 -21.95 -36.28 -2.43
C PHE A 181 -22.93 -37.10 -1.60
N LEU A 182 -22.76 -38.42 -1.65
CA LEU A 182 -23.47 -39.40 -0.82
C LEU A 182 -22.81 -39.45 0.56
N ASP A 183 -23.61 -39.62 1.59
CA ASP A 183 -23.16 -39.89 2.96
C ASP A 183 -22.13 -41.04 2.99
N SER A 184 -21.04 -40.85 3.73
CA SER A 184 -19.94 -41.81 3.83
C SER A 184 -20.35 -43.13 4.50
N GLU A 185 -21.43 -43.15 5.29
CA GLU A 185 -21.97 -44.37 5.90
C GLU A 185 -22.91 -45.15 4.97
N ASN A 186 -23.39 -44.54 3.88
CA ASN A 186 -24.28 -45.21 2.94
C ASN A 186 -23.53 -46.21 2.04
N THR A 187 -24.22 -47.28 1.63
CA THR A 187 -23.69 -48.22 0.64
C THR A 187 -23.57 -47.53 -0.72
N SER A 188 -22.39 -47.65 -1.34
CA SER A 188 -22.00 -46.97 -2.58
C SER A 188 -22.89 -47.26 -3.81
N ASP A 189 -23.71 -48.31 -3.75
CA ASP A 189 -24.62 -48.76 -4.81
C ASP A 189 -26.07 -48.27 -4.62
N PHE A 190 -26.31 -47.39 -3.65
CA PHE A 190 -27.64 -46.87 -3.28
C PHE A 190 -28.65 -47.92 -2.81
N SER A 191 -28.19 -49.11 -2.42
CA SER A 191 -29.07 -50.21 -1.97
C SER A 191 -29.69 -50.03 -0.59
N ASP A 192 -29.23 -49.03 0.18
CA ASP A 192 -29.76 -48.74 1.51
C ASP A 192 -31.23 -48.29 1.46
N CYS A 193 -31.96 -48.57 2.54
CA CYS A 193 -33.34 -48.12 2.68
C CYS A 193 -33.50 -46.59 2.64
N TYR A 194 -32.43 -45.87 2.98
CA TYR A 194 -32.39 -44.41 2.98
C TYR A 194 -30.99 -43.95 2.57
N ASN A 195 -30.90 -43.26 1.44
CA ASN A 195 -29.66 -42.69 0.92
C ASN A 195 -29.68 -41.18 1.10
N LEU A 196 -28.70 -40.62 1.79
CA LEU A 196 -28.61 -39.20 2.08
C LEU A 196 -27.59 -38.54 1.17
N LEU A 197 -28.05 -37.57 0.38
CA LEU A 197 -27.16 -36.77 -0.47
C LEU A 197 -27.04 -35.36 0.08
N PHE A 198 -25.82 -34.87 0.08
CA PHE A 198 -25.46 -33.51 0.45
C PHE A 198 -25.03 -32.71 -0.79
N GLY A 199 -25.23 -31.41 -0.71
CA GLY A 199 -24.81 -30.48 -1.75
C GLY A 199 -24.99 -29.05 -1.27
N HIS A 200 -24.14 -28.14 -1.75
CA HIS A 200 -24.24 -26.74 -1.39
C HIS A 200 -25.54 -26.11 -1.90
N HIS A 201 -26.13 -25.22 -1.11
CA HIS A 201 -27.16 -24.30 -1.60
C HIS A 201 -26.45 -23.06 -2.14
N MET A 202 -26.35 -22.95 -3.46
CA MET A 202 -25.75 -21.79 -4.11
C MET A 202 -26.79 -20.84 -4.71
N ALA A 203 -26.40 -19.58 -4.89
CA ALA A 203 -27.24 -18.58 -5.52
C ALA A 203 -27.60 -18.97 -6.96
N ASN A 204 -28.71 -18.41 -7.49
CA ASN A 204 -29.21 -18.68 -8.83
C ASN A 204 -29.63 -20.14 -9.11
N GLY A 205 -29.82 -20.97 -8.07
CA GLY A 205 -30.28 -22.35 -8.22
C GLY A 205 -29.18 -23.36 -8.55
N ALA A 206 -27.91 -22.94 -8.51
CA ALA A 206 -26.77 -23.84 -8.72
C ALA A 206 -26.62 -24.85 -7.57
N MET A 207 -25.96 -25.98 -7.85
CA MET A 207 -25.89 -27.14 -6.94
C MET A 207 -27.29 -27.53 -6.45
N PHE A 208 -27.55 -27.58 -5.14
CA PHE A 208 -28.87 -27.89 -4.59
C PHE A 208 -29.72 -26.64 -4.29
N GLY A 209 -29.37 -25.48 -4.86
CA GLY A 209 -30.14 -24.25 -4.69
C GLY A 209 -31.60 -24.37 -5.15
N ASP A 210 -31.86 -25.08 -6.24
CA ASP A 210 -33.23 -25.34 -6.72
C ASP A 210 -34.03 -26.27 -5.80
N VAL A 211 -33.37 -27.10 -4.96
CA VAL A 211 -34.06 -28.01 -4.03
C VAL A 211 -34.89 -27.21 -3.00
N ALA A 212 -34.42 -26.02 -2.62
CA ALA A 212 -35.17 -25.14 -1.72
C ALA A 212 -36.54 -24.72 -2.28
N ARG A 213 -36.73 -24.76 -3.60
CA ARG A 213 -38.01 -24.39 -4.25
C ARG A 213 -39.11 -25.43 -4.02
N PHE A 214 -38.75 -26.68 -3.72
CA PHE A 214 -39.71 -27.73 -3.35
C PHE A 214 -40.39 -27.46 -1.99
N THR A 215 -39.95 -26.45 -1.23
CA THR A 215 -40.70 -25.98 -0.06
C THR A 215 -41.97 -25.20 -0.45
N ASP A 216 -42.05 -24.67 -1.67
CA ASP A 216 -43.27 -24.09 -2.20
C ASP A 216 -44.21 -25.19 -2.70
N ARG A 217 -45.45 -25.18 -2.21
CA ARG A 217 -46.44 -26.21 -2.52
C ARG A 217 -46.78 -26.28 -4.01
N THR A 218 -46.90 -25.14 -4.69
CA THR A 218 -47.29 -25.12 -6.11
C THR A 218 -46.15 -25.65 -6.98
N TYR A 219 -44.90 -25.34 -6.61
CA TYR A 219 -43.73 -25.88 -7.28
C TYR A 219 -43.59 -27.39 -7.08
N PHE A 220 -43.77 -27.86 -5.83
CA PHE A 220 -43.74 -29.28 -5.47
C PHE A 220 -44.81 -30.10 -6.17
N GLU A 221 -46.05 -29.59 -6.30
CA GLU A 221 -47.13 -30.32 -6.98
C GLU A 221 -46.92 -30.44 -8.50
N LYS A 222 -45.98 -29.68 -9.09
CA LYS A 222 -45.72 -29.65 -10.54
C LYS A 222 -44.54 -30.52 -10.97
N HIS A 223 -43.63 -30.87 -10.07
CA HIS A 223 -42.39 -31.60 -10.34
C HIS A 223 -42.38 -32.91 -9.56
#